data_AF-A0A062Y0P8-F1
#
_entry.id   AF-A0A062Y0P8-F1
#
_cell.length_a   1.000
_cell.length_b   1.000
_cell.length_c   1.000
_cell.angle_alpha   90.00
_cell.angle_beta   90.00
_cell.angle_gamma   90.00
#
_symmetry.space_group_name_H-M   'P 1'
#
loop_
_entity.id
_entity.type
_entity.pdbx_description
1 polymer ?
#
loop_
_entity_poly.entity_id
_entity_poly.type
_entity_poly.pdbx_seq_one_letter_code
_entity_poly.pdbx_strand_id
1 'polypeptide(L)'
;MRWLLVLLLAAPPWAALRRFLGKGRRMAATLAVGTWFVAFALALGLLETRWPGLCGRLFPGAQTYAQGMLAWVQTGVGCESTPSCFIPQHLTHLTAFLLLTLATGGLGGLALATVLFGWMGAYTGGLALLSQTPWALVAGWHPWALLRVVGFLLLGVALSEPLIGGGLASLKRNRRWWLAGLALCVADVLLKWACAEAWRVAVLQPLLR
;
A
#
# COMPACT_ATOMS: atom_id res chain seq x y z
N MET A 1 9.66 -12.79 15.58
CA MET A 1 10.47 -12.65 14.34
C MET A 1 9.82 -11.82 13.24
N ARG A 2 8.54 -12.03 12.87
CA ARG A 2 7.88 -11.31 11.74
C ARG A 2 7.94 -9.77 11.82
N TRP A 3 7.69 -9.18 12.99
CA TRP A 3 7.73 -7.73 13.15
C TRP A 3 9.13 -7.13 13.02
N LEU A 4 10.18 -7.87 13.42
CA LEU A 4 11.56 -7.44 13.21
C LEU A 4 11.88 -7.34 11.71
N LEU A 5 11.46 -8.33 10.92
CA LEU A 5 11.61 -8.29 9.46
C LEU A 5 10.87 -7.10 8.85
N VAL A 6 9.63 -6.83 9.28
CA VAL A 6 8.85 -5.67 8.81
C VAL A 6 9.60 -4.36 9.06
N LEU A 7 10.18 -4.20 10.26
CA LEU A 7 10.97 -3.02 10.61
C LEU A 7 12.28 -2.95 9.80
N LEU A 8 12.96 -4.08 9.59
CA LEU A 8 14.17 -4.15 8.78
C LEU A 8 13.91 -3.76 7.31
N LEU A 9 12.78 -4.18 6.75
CA LEU A 9 12.38 -3.81 5.37
C LEU A 9 11.95 -2.35 5.26
N ALA A 10 11.36 -1.79 6.33
CA ALA A 10 11.00 -0.38 6.40
C ALA A 10 12.19 0.56 6.68
N ALA A 11 13.30 0.05 7.22
CA ALA A 11 14.43 0.88 7.64
C ALA A 11 15.14 1.61 6.48
N PRO A 12 15.43 1.00 5.31
CA PRO A 12 16.04 1.70 4.18
C PRO A 12 15.24 2.91 3.66
N PRO A 13 13.93 2.79 3.31
CA PRO A 13 13.16 3.96 2.87
C PRO A 13 12.99 4.98 3.99
N TRP A 14 12.94 4.56 5.26
CA TRP A 14 12.88 5.47 6.40
C TRP A 14 14.18 6.29 6.57
N ALA A 15 15.35 5.66 6.41
CA ALA A 15 16.63 6.34 6.46
C ALA A 15 16.75 7.38 5.34
N ALA A 16 16.30 7.04 4.13
CA ALA A 16 16.24 7.97 3.00
C ALA A 16 15.26 9.14 3.28
N LEU A 17 14.05 8.84 3.76
CA LEU A 17 13.04 9.81 4.17
C LEU A 17 13.62 10.81 5.18
N ARG A 18 14.23 10.32 6.26
CA ARG A 18 14.87 11.15 7.29
C ARG A 18 15.97 12.03 6.71
N ARG A 19 16.85 11.46 5.89
CA ARG A 19 17.96 12.19 5.28
C ARG A 19 17.48 13.34 4.40
N PHE A 20 16.46 13.11 3.57
CA PHE A 20 15.97 14.14 2.66
C PHE A 20 15.08 15.18 3.37
N LEU A 21 14.22 14.76 4.29
CA LEU A 21 13.39 15.69 5.07
C LEU A 21 14.22 16.55 6.03
N GLY A 22 15.28 16.01 6.64
CA GLY A 22 16.22 16.78 7.45
C GLY A 22 16.94 17.89 6.66
N LYS A 23 16.96 17.80 5.32
CA LYS A 23 17.49 18.82 4.41
C LYS A 23 16.40 19.68 3.76
N GLY A 24 15.14 19.54 4.19
CA GLY A 24 13.99 20.22 3.57
C GLY A 24 13.63 19.75 2.16
N ARG A 25 14.23 18.65 1.66
CA ARG A 25 14.07 18.15 0.28
C ARG A 25 12.89 17.20 0.15
N ARG A 26 11.66 17.71 0.29
CA ARG A 26 10.42 16.91 0.25
C ARG A 26 10.24 16.08 -1.02
N MET A 27 10.52 16.68 -2.18
CA MET A 27 10.39 15.95 -3.46
C MET A 27 11.39 14.79 -3.54
N ALA A 28 12.64 14.99 -3.10
CA ALA A 28 13.62 13.90 -3.06
C ALA A 28 13.21 12.80 -2.08
N ALA A 29 12.64 13.15 -0.92
CA ALA A 29 12.08 12.18 0.02
C ALA A 29 10.95 11.36 -0.61
N THR A 30 10.04 12.05 -1.32
CA THR A 30 8.89 11.44 -2.01
C THR A 30 9.36 10.48 -3.09
N LEU A 31 10.31 10.90 -3.92
CA LEU A 31 10.88 10.06 -4.98
C LEU A 31 11.60 8.84 -4.39
N ALA A 32 12.41 9.02 -3.35
CA ALA A 32 13.15 7.90 -2.74
C ALA A 32 12.21 6.84 -2.15
N VAL A 33 11.18 7.26 -1.39
CA VAL A 33 10.19 6.32 -0.82
C VAL A 33 9.29 5.75 -1.92
N GLY A 34 8.91 6.55 -2.91
CA GLY A 34 8.11 6.10 -4.05
C GLY A 34 8.81 5.05 -4.91
N THR A 35 10.11 5.24 -5.21
CA THR A 35 10.92 4.22 -5.88
C THR A 35 10.98 2.93 -5.07
N TRP A 36 11.11 3.04 -3.74
CA TRP A 36 11.04 1.87 -2.87
C TRP A 36 9.66 1.18 -2.96
N PHE A 37 8.54 1.90 -2.93
CA PHE A 37 7.20 1.31 -3.10
C PHE A 37 7.08 0.53 -4.41
N VAL A 38 7.54 1.09 -5.53
CA VAL A 38 7.48 0.42 -6.85
C VAL A 38 8.35 -0.84 -6.86
N ALA A 39 9.61 -0.72 -6.42
CA ALA A 39 10.52 -1.87 -6.38
C ALA A 39 10.00 -2.97 -5.44
N PHE A 40 9.47 -2.59 -4.28
CA PHE A 40 8.97 -3.52 -3.27
C PHE A 40 7.69 -4.22 -3.72
N ALA A 41 6.76 -3.51 -4.37
CA ALA A 41 5.57 -4.07 -4.99
C ALA A 41 5.90 -5.17 -6.01
N LEU A 42 6.80 -4.86 -6.95
CA LEU A 42 7.22 -5.80 -8.00
C LEU A 42 7.97 -6.99 -7.40
N ALA A 43 8.91 -6.73 -6.49
CA ALA A 43 9.69 -7.77 -5.85
C ALA A 43 8.80 -8.75 -5.09
N LEU A 44 7.86 -8.28 -4.27
CA LEU A 44 7.00 -9.19 -3.50
C LEU A 44 6.10 -10.05 -4.39
N GLY A 45 5.51 -9.49 -5.45
CA GLY A 45 4.74 -10.27 -6.41
C GLY A 45 5.58 -11.35 -7.12
N LEU A 46 6.79 -10.98 -7.58
CA LEU A 46 7.71 -11.92 -8.23
C LEU A 46 8.27 -12.99 -7.28
N LEU A 47 8.58 -12.62 -6.04
CA LEU A 47 9.04 -13.56 -5.03
C LEU A 47 7.92 -14.54 -4.66
N GLU A 48 6.67 -14.06 -4.59
CA GLU A 48 5.50 -14.92 -4.34
C GLU A 48 5.26 -15.91 -5.48
N THR A 49 5.44 -15.52 -6.76
CA THR A 49 5.34 -16.48 -7.86
C THR A 49 6.46 -17.51 -7.83
N ARG A 50 7.67 -17.12 -7.43
CA ARG A 50 8.82 -18.03 -7.35
C ARG A 50 8.75 -18.97 -6.15
N TRP A 51 8.23 -18.49 -5.02
CA TRP A 51 8.06 -19.21 -3.76
C TRP A 51 6.65 -19.02 -3.22
N PRO A 52 5.65 -19.77 -3.74
CA PRO A 52 4.26 -19.63 -3.31
C PRO A 52 4.09 -19.73 -1.79
N GLY A 53 3.31 -18.83 -1.20
CA GLY A 53 3.09 -18.72 0.24
C GLY A 53 4.21 -18.00 1.00
N LEU A 54 5.18 -17.39 0.32
CA LEU A 54 6.24 -16.60 0.96
C LEU A 54 5.64 -15.41 1.73
N CYS A 55 4.84 -14.58 1.07
CA CYS A 55 4.24 -13.39 1.66
C CYS A 55 3.33 -13.76 2.85
N GLY A 56 2.57 -14.86 2.75
CA GLY A 56 1.78 -15.40 3.86
C GLY A 56 2.61 -15.80 5.09
N ARG A 57 3.84 -16.27 4.88
CA ARG A 57 4.78 -16.61 5.98
C ARG A 57 5.45 -15.37 6.59
N LEU A 58 5.74 -14.37 5.77
CA LEU A 58 6.49 -13.18 6.18
C LEU A 58 5.61 -12.08 6.78
N PHE A 59 4.41 -11.85 6.22
CA PHE A 59 3.55 -10.72 6.56
C PHE A 59 2.25 -11.18 7.23
N PRO A 60 1.93 -10.69 8.43
CA PRO A 60 0.70 -11.05 9.13
C PRO A 60 -0.53 -10.73 8.28
N GLY A 61 -1.46 -11.68 8.14
CA GLY A 61 -2.72 -11.47 7.41
C GLY A 61 -2.65 -11.57 5.88
N ALA A 62 -1.45 -11.66 5.28
CA ALA A 62 -1.30 -11.66 3.83
C ALA A 62 -1.99 -12.84 3.14
N GLN A 63 -1.91 -14.04 3.74
CA GLN A 63 -2.57 -15.24 3.20
C GLN A 63 -4.09 -15.11 3.19
N THR A 64 -4.68 -14.65 4.30
CA THR A 64 -6.13 -14.46 4.43
C THR A 64 -6.62 -13.39 3.47
N TYR A 65 -5.87 -12.29 3.33
CA TYR A 65 -6.17 -11.25 2.35
C TYR A 65 -6.15 -11.80 0.91
N ALA A 66 -5.08 -12.53 0.54
CA ALA A 66 -4.95 -13.08 -0.80
C ALA A 66 -6.08 -14.07 -1.13
N GLN A 67 -6.46 -14.94 -0.19
CA GLN A 67 -7.59 -15.86 -0.36
C GLN A 67 -8.90 -15.11 -0.61
N GLY A 68 -9.19 -14.07 0.18
CA GLY A 68 -10.39 -13.25 0.01
C GLY A 68 -10.41 -12.52 -1.33
N MET A 69 -9.26 -11.97 -1.75
CA MET A 69 -9.14 -11.29 -3.04
C MET A 69 -9.29 -12.25 -4.22
N LEU A 70 -8.65 -13.42 -4.19
CA LEU A 70 -8.77 -14.41 -5.26
C LEU A 70 -10.19 -14.97 -5.36
N ALA A 71 -10.84 -15.25 -4.22
CA ALA A 71 -12.24 -15.65 -4.18
C ALA A 71 -13.15 -14.56 -4.77
N TRP A 72 -12.90 -13.29 -4.43
CA TRP A 72 -13.60 -12.16 -5.04
C TRP A 72 -13.39 -12.12 -6.55
N VAL A 73 -12.16 -12.25 -7.06
CA VAL A 73 -11.92 -12.25 -8.51
C VAL A 73 -12.75 -13.34 -9.22
N GLN A 74 -12.76 -14.55 -8.66
CA GLN A 74 -13.47 -15.70 -9.21
C GLN A 74 -14.99 -15.53 -9.17
N THR A 75 -15.54 -15.05 -8.06
CA THR A 75 -16.98 -15.14 -7.77
C THR A 75 -17.73 -13.81 -7.77
N GLY A 76 -17.01 -12.69 -7.65
CA GLY A 76 -17.58 -11.36 -7.36
C GLY A 76 -17.99 -11.16 -5.91
N VAL A 77 -17.96 -12.21 -5.09
CA VAL A 77 -18.35 -12.16 -3.68
C VAL A 77 -17.14 -11.86 -2.81
N GLY A 78 -17.23 -10.81 -2.00
CA GLY A 78 -16.20 -10.46 -1.03
C GLY A 78 -16.27 -9.00 -0.60
N CYS A 79 -15.37 -8.65 0.34
CA CYS A 79 -15.29 -7.29 0.85
C CYS A 79 -14.90 -6.26 -0.21
N GLU A 80 -14.26 -6.67 -1.31
CA GLU A 80 -13.78 -5.76 -2.36
C GLU A 80 -14.93 -5.03 -3.09
N SER A 81 -16.11 -5.64 -3.22
CA SER A 81 -17.32 -5.02 -3.81
C SER A 81 -18.33 -4.51 -2.78
N THR A 82 -18.05 -4.63 -1.47
CA THR A 82 -19.04 -4.37 -0.40
C THR A 82 -18.64 -3.14 0.44
N PRO A 83 -19.28 -1.96 0.26
CA PRO A 83 -18.90 -0.72 0.96
C PRO A 83 -18.89 -0.82 2.48
N SER A 84 -19.88 -1.50 3.05
CA SER A 84 -19.97 -1.74 4.50
C SER A 84 -18.83 -2.61 5.04
N CYS A 85 -18.11 -3.33 4.18
CA CYS A 85 -16.90 -4.06 4.58
C CYS A 85 -15.62 -3.26 4.29
N PHE A 86 -15.39 -2.77 3.07
CA PHE A 86 -14.09 -2.18 2.73
C PHE A 86 -13.89 -0.77 3.29
N ILE A 87 -14.95 0.04 3.45
CA ILE A 87 -14.80 1.43 3.96
C ILE A 87 -14.26 1.42 5.40
N PRO A 88 -14.83 0.64 6.36
CA PRO A 88 -14.25 0.53 7.69
C PRO A 88 -12.80 0.07 7.70
N GLN A 89 -12.44 -0.87 6.81
CA GLN A 89 -11.06 -1.34 6.68
C GLN A 89 -10.12 -0.24 6.17
N HIS A 90 -10.54 0.53 5.16
CA HIS A 90 -9.77 1.66 4.63
C HIS A 90 -9.58 2.74 5.69
N LEU A 91 -10.62 3.07 6.46
CA LEU A 91 -10.53 4.01 7.57
C LEU A 91 -9.59 3.50 8.67
N THR A 92 -9.61 2.21 8.97
CA THR A 92 -8.70 1.59 9.94
C THR A 92 -7.25 1.72 9.47
N HIS A 93 -6.97 1.37 8.21
CA HIS A 93 -5.62 1.48 7.65
C HIS A 93 -5.14 2.92 7.60
N LEU A 94 -5.99 3.86 7.16
CA LEU A 94 -5.65 5.27 7.12
C LEU A 94 -5.37 5.80 8.52
N THR A 95 -6.27 5.58 9.48
CA THR A 95 -6.10 6.03 10.87
C THR A 95 -4.82 5.46 11.49
N ALA A 96 -4.59 4.15 11.36
CA ALA A 96 -3.38 3.51 11.85
C ALA A 96 -2.13 4.09 11.19
N PHE A 97 -2.16 4.30 9.86
CA PHE A 97 -1.05 4.90 9.13
C PHE A 97 -0.72 6.31 9.62
N LEU A 98 -1.74 7.16 9.80
CA LEU A 98 -1.58 8.54 10.26
C LEU A 98 -0.96 8.58 11.67
N LEU A 99 -1.51 7.81 12.60
CA LEU A 99 -1.04 7.75 13.99
C LEU A 99 0.39 7.21 14.08
N LEU A 100 0.67 6.09 13.41
CA LEU A 100 2.00 5.49 13.42
C LEU A 100 3.04 6.41 12.77
N THR A 101 2.69 7.06 11.65
CA THR A 101 3.58 8.02 10.97
C THR A 101 3.92 9.19 11.89
N LEU A 102 2.91 9.81 12.49
CA LEU A 102 3.08 10.94 13.40
C LEU A 102 3.87 10.56 14.65
N ALA A 103 3.64 9.38 15.23
CA ALA A 103 4.29 8.95 16.47
C ALA A 103 5.76 8.56 16.29
N THR A 104 6.18 8.21 15.07
CA THR A 104 7.51 7.60 14.83
C THR A 104 8.36 8.34 13.80
N GLY A 105 7.89 9.49 13.29
CA GLY A 105 8.56 10.19 12.19
C GLY A 105 8.62 9.34 10.93
N GLY A 106 7.55 8.60 10.66
CA GLY A 106 7.38 7.79 9.45
C GLY A 106 7.77 6.32 9.52
N LEU A 107 8.53 5.86 10.51
CA LEU A 107 8.97 4.46 10.58
C LEU A 107 7.78 3.49 10.71
N GLY A 108 6.86 3.78 11.62
CA GLY A 108 5.65 2.98 11.85
C GLY A 108 4.69 3.01 10.67
N GLY A 109 4.58 4.15 9.97
CA GLY A 109 3.81 4.25 8.73
C GLY A 109 4.40 3.37 7.62
N LEU A 110 5.72 3.39 7.46
CA LEU A 110 6.44 2.51 6.52
C LEU A 110 6.36 1.03 6.92
N ALA A 111 6.39 0.72 8.22
CA ALA A 111 6.19 -0.65 8.71
C ALA A 111 4.78 -1.17 8.37
N LEU A 112 3.75 -0.34 8.56
CA LEU A 112 2.39 -0.70 8.13
C LEU A 112 2.32 -0.84 6.60
N ALA A 113 2.92 0.07 5.85
CA ALA A 113 2.99 -0.03 4.39
C ALA A 113 3.64 -1.35 3.96
N THR A 114 4.76 -1.76 4.58
CA THR A 114 5.41 -3.04 4.33
C THR A 114 4.45 -4.24 4.49
N VAL A 115 3.62 -4.23 5.52
CA VAL A 115 2.60 -5.29 5.73
C VAL A 115 1.57 -5.27 4.60
N LEU A 116 1.05 -4.10 4.24
CA LEU A 116 0.04 -3.95 3.18
C LEU A 116 0.59 -4.30 1.78
N PHE A 117 1.85 -3.98 1.49
CA PHE A 117 2.54 -4.45 0.30
C PHE A 117 2.72 -5.97 0.31
N GLY A 118 2.96 -6.57 1.49
CA GLY A 118 2.93 -8.03 1.69
C GLY A 118 1.60 -8.66 1.33
N TRP A 119 0.49 -8.02 1.69
CA TRP A 119 -0.86 -8.47 1.34
C TRP A 119 -1.06 -8.43 -0.18
N MET A 120 -0.70 -7.31 -0.79
CA MET A 120 -0.77 -7.16 -2.26
C MET A 120 0.14 -8.15 -2.96
N GLY A 121 1.36 -8.39 -2.48
CA GLY A 121 2.30 -9.36 -3.05
C GLY A 121 1.77 -10.80 -3.03
N ALA A 122 1.17 -11.21 -1.90
CA ALA A 122 0.49 -12.52 -1.80
C ALA A 122 -0.63 -12.65 -2.84
N TYR A 123 -1.44 -11.60 -2.99
CA TYR A 123 -2.55 -11.58 -3.94
C TYR A 123 -2.07 -11.55 -5.40
N THR A 124 -1.21 -10.61 -5.79
CA THR A 124 -0.79 -10.43 -7.19
C THR A 124 0.07 -11.60 -7.65
N GLY A 125 0.93 -12.15 -6.79
CA GLY A 125 1.69 -13.36 -7.07
C GLY A 125 0.79 -14.58 -7.21
N GLY A 126 -0.18 -14.76 -6.31
CA GLY A 126 -1.18 -15.82 -6.42
C GLY A 126 -2.03 -15.71 -7.69
N LEU A 127 -2.42 -14.49 -8.07
CA LEU A 127 -3.16 -14.24 -9.31
C LEU A 127 -2.32 -14.62 -10.53
N ALA A 128 -1.03 -14.26 -10.56
CA ALA A 128 -0.13 -14.59 -11.66
C ALA A 128 0.15 -16.09 -11.80
N LEU A 129 0.19 -16.83 -10.69
CA LEU A 129 0.28 -18.29 -10.71
C LEU A 129 -0.97 -18.93 -11.29
N LEU A 130 -2.16 -18.44 -10.91
CA LEU A 130 -3.44 -18.95 -11.41
C LEU A 130 -3.65 -18.60 -12.89
N SER A 131 -3.26 -17.41 -13.30
CA SER A 131 -3.45 -16.92 -14.66
C SER A 131 -2.42 -17.42 -15.67
N GLN A 132 -1.31 -18.00 -15.19
CA GLN A 132 -0.16 -18.41 -16.00
C GLN A 132 0.40 -17.28 -16.89
N THR A 133 0.17 -16.02 -16.51
CA THR A 133 0.68 -14.84 -17.25
C THR A 133 1.32 -13.84 -16.31
N PRO A 134 2.54 -13.35 -16.62
CA PRO A 134 3.21 -12.35 -15.79
C PRO A 134 2.47 -11.01 -15.77
N TRP A 135 1.59 -10.73 -16.75
CA TRP A 135 0.80 -9.50 -16.78
C TRP A 135 -0.16 -9.37 -15.59
N ALA A 136 -0.59 -10.50 -15.01
CA ALA A 136 -1.44 -10.49 -13.81
C ALA A 136 -0.77 -9.86 -12.59
N LEU A 137 0.57 -9.84 -12.53
CA LEU A 137 1.30 -9.12 -11.47
C LEU A 137 1.00 -7.63 -11.51
N VAL A 138 0.82 -7.05 -12.71
CA VAL A 138 0.53 -5.64 -12.93
C VAL A 138 -0.97 -5.39 -12.87
N ALA A 139 -1.77 -6.21 -13.55
CA ALA A 139 -3.23 -6.05 -13.58
C ALA A 139 -3.90 -6.22 -12.20
N GLY A 140 -3.27 -7.00 -11.30
CA GLY A 140 -3.69 -7.12 -9.90
C GLY A 140 -3.49 -5.85 -9.07
N TRP A 141 -2.68 -4.88 -9.52
CA TRP A 141 -2.63 -3.54 -8.91
C TRP A 141 -3.79 -2.69 -9.42
N HIS A 142 -4.91 -2.70 -8.70
CA HIS A 142 -6.09 -1.96 -9.10
C HIS A 142 -5.83 -0.44 -9.12
N PRO A 143 -6.50 0.32 -10.01
CA PRO A 143 -6.32 1.77 -10.10
C PRO A 143 -6.52 2.51 -8.77
N TRP A 144 -7.53 2.12 -7.99
CA TRP A 144 -7.80 2.71 -6.67
C TRP A 144 -6.70 2.41 -5.64
N ALA A 145 -6.14 1.20 -5.67
CA ALA A 145 -5.00 0.85 -4.82
C ALA A 145 -3.77 1.71 -5.13
N LEU A 146 -3.55 2.08 -6.40
CA LEU A 146 -2.48 3.01 -6.80
C LEU A 146 -2.71 4.42 -6.23
N LEU A 147 -3.95 4.93 -6.29
CA LEU A 147 -4.32 6.21 -5.66
C LEU A 147 -4.02 6.18 -4.17
N ARG A 148 -4.37 5.09 -3.48
CA ARG A 148 -4.07 4.91 -2.06
C ARG A 148 -2.58 4.90 -1.75
N VAL A 149 -1.77 4.20 -2.56
CA VAL A 149 -0.30 4.18 -2.39
C VAL A 149 0.27 5.60 -2.50
N VAL A 150 -0.14 6.37 -3.51
CA VAL A 150 0.30 7.76 -3.65
C VAL A 150 -0.25 8.63 -2.51
N GLY A 151 -1.49 8.42 -2.08
CA GLY A 151 -2.08 9.11 -0.94
C GLY A 151 -1.28 8.90 0.35
N PHE A 152 -0.96 7.65 0.68
CA PHE A 152 -0.12 7.29 1.82
C PHE A 152 1.31 7.79 1.67
N LEU A 153 1.88 7.83 0.46
CA LEU A 153 3.19 8.43 0.22
C LEU A 153 3.21 9.92 0.61
N LEU A 154 2.24 10.70 0.12
CA LEU A 154 2.16 12.14 0.40
C LEU A 154 1.88 12.41 1.88
N LEU A 155 0.96 11.64 2.50
CA LEU A 155 0.69 11.71 3.94
C LEU A 155 1.93 11.34 4.75
N GLY A 156 2.62 10.27 4.38
CA GLY A 156 3.84 9.79 5.02
C GLY A 156 4.91 10.88 5.05
N VAL A 157 5.19 11.49 3.91
CA VAL A 157 6.17 12.59 3.80
C VAL A 157 5.75 13.80 4.64
N ALA A 158 4.49 14.24 4.52
CA ALA A 158 4.01 15.44 5.19
C ALA A 158 3.98 15.30 6.73
N LEU A 159 3.59 14.13 7.22
CA LEU A 159 3.38 13.85 8.66
C LEU A 159 4.61 13.31 9.37
N SER A 160 5.66 12.92 8.64
CA SER A 160 6.94 12.56 9.25
C SER A 160 7.79 13.79 9.61
N GLU A 161 7.57 14.91 8.91
CA GLU A 161 8.36 16.14 9.08
C GLU A 161 8.34 16.75 10.51
N PRO A 162 7.23 16.72 11.28
CA PRO A 162 7.21 17.24 12.64
C PRO A 162 8.28 16.65 13.56
N LEU A 163 8.54 15.34 13.48
CA LEU A 163 9.52 14.65 14.33
C LEU A 163 10.93 14.60 13.73
N ILE A 164 11.09 14.85 12.43
CA ILE A 164 12.41 14.77 11.77
C ILE A 164 13.18 16.08 11.82
N GLY A 165 12.49 17.23 11.85
CA GLY A 165 13.15 18.53 11.92
C GLY A 165 12.28 19.76 11.68
N GLY A 166 10.97 19.59 11.45
CA GLY A 166 10.06 20.69 11.15
C GLY A 166 9.19 21.18 12.30
N GLY A 167 9.11 20.42 13.41
CA GLY A 167 8.17 20.69 14.51
C GLY A 167 6.70 20.70 14.08
N LEU A 168 5.79 21.01 15.00
CA LEU A 168 4.34 21.04 14.70
C LEU A 168 3.96 22.10 13.64
N ALA A 169 4.75 23.17 13.51
CA ALA A 169 4.54 24.19 12.48
C ALA A 169 4.65 23.63 11.04
N SER A 170 5.40 22.53 10.85
CA SER A 170 5.52 21.88 9.55
C SER A 170 4.19 21.34 9.02
N LEU A 171 3.23 20.99 9.88
CA LEU A 171 1.89 20.53 9.47
C LEU A 171 1.12 21.62 8.71
N LYS A 172 1.24 22.88 9.14
CA LYS A 172 0.63 24.02 8.44
C LYS A 172 1.35 24.30 7.12
N ARG A 173 2.70 24.29 7.14
CA ARG A 173 3.54 24.49 5.95
C ARG A 173 3.26 23.44 4.86
N ASN A 174 2.99 22.21 5.28
CA ASN A 174 2.77 21.07 4.40
C ASN A 174 1.29 20.81 4.09
N ARG A 175 0.40 21.79 4.36
CA ARG A 175 -1.05 21.64 4.19
C ARG A 175 -1.45 21.08 2.83
N ARG A 176 -0.85 21.58 1.75
CA ARG A 176 -1.12 21.10 0.39
C ARG A 176 -0.81 19.61 0.20
N TRP A 177 0.24 19.11 0.85
CA TRP A 177 0.69 17.72 0.70
C TRP A 177 -0.24 16.73 1.42
N TRP A 178 -0.55 16.99 2.69
CA TRP A 178 -1.45 16.08 3.41
C TRP A 178 -2.90 16.20 2.94
N LEU A 179 -3.36 17.38 2.49
CA LEU A 179 -4.68 17.51 1.85
C LEU A 179 -4.75 16.73 0.53
N ALA A 180 -3.71 16.82 -0.31
CA ALA A 180 -3.65 16.03 -1.55
C ALA A 180 -3.65 14.51 -1.23
N GLY A 181 -2.91 14.10 -0.20
CA GLY A 181 -2.91 12.72 0.25
C GLY A 181 -4.27 12.22 0.74
N LEU A 182 -4.98 13.02 1.55
CA LEU A 182 -6.35 12.71 1.97
C LEU A 182 -7.33 12.66 0.79
N ALA A 183 -7.22 13.61 -0.15
CA ALA A 183 -8.05 13.63 -1.35
C ALA A 183 -7.85 12.36 -2.20
N LEU A 184 -6.62 11.86 -2.31
CA LEU A 184 -6.34 10.59 -2.98
C LEU A 184 -6.93 9.37 -2.24
N CYS A 185 -6.93 9.37 -0.91
CA CYS A 185 -7.60 8.32 -0.13
C CYS A 185 -9.13 8.35 -0.30
N VAL A 186 -9.73 9.54 -0.40
CA VAL A 186 -11.16 9.68 -0.74
C VAL A 186 -11.41 9.18 -2.17
N ALA A 187 -10.55 9.56 -3.12
CA ALA A 187 -10.66 9.11 -4.50
C ALA A 187 -10.49 7.59 -4.64
N ASP A 188 -9.62 6.94 -3.85
CA ASP A 188 -9.50 5.47 -3.76
C ASP A 188 -10.86 4.84 -3.40
N VAL A 189 -11.49 5.31 -2.32
CA VAL A 189 -12.80 4.80 -1.89
C VAL A 189 -13.88 4.99 -2.96
N LEU A 190 -13.97 6.19 -3.54
CA LEU A 190 -14.97 6.52 -4.56
C LEU A 190 -14.77 5.71 -5.84
N LEU A 191 -13.52 5.61 -6.32
CA LEU A 191 -13.19 4.87 -7.53
C LEU A 191 -13.41 3.37 -7.33
N LYS A 192 -13.03 2.84 -6.16
CA LYS A 192 -13.30 1.45 -5.81
C LYS A 192 -14.80 1.17 -5.78
N TRP A 193 -15.57 2.01 -5.09
CA TRP A 193 -17.03 1.85 -5.02
C TRP A 193 -17.68 1.83 -6.40
N ALA A 194 -17.26 2.71 -7.31
CA ALA A 194 -17.84 2.83 -8.64
C ALA A 194 -17.36 1.73 -9.61
N CYS A 195 -16.09 1.29 -9.51
CA CYS A 195 -15.44 0.53 -10.57
C CYS A 195 -14.95 -0.87 -10.18
N ALA A 196 -15.07 -1.30 -8.92
CA ALA A 196 -14.53 -2.60 -8.48
C ALA A 196 -15.08 -3.77 -9.31
N GLU A 197 -16.40 -3.84 -9.48
CA GLU A 197 -17.04 -4.92 -10.23
C GLU A 197 -16.73 -4.86 -11.73
N ALA A 198 -16.74 -3.66 -12.31
CA ALA A 198 -16.37 -3.48 -13.72
C ALA A 198 -14.91 -3.90 -13.98
N TRP A 199 -13.99 -3.54 -13.10
CA TRP A 199 -12.59 -3.94 -13.19
C TRP A 199 -12.42 -5.46 -13.04
N ARG A 200 -13.17 -6.07 -12.12
CA ARG A 200 -13.17 -7.52 -11.93
C ARG A 200 -13.55 -8.26 -13.21
N VAL A 201 -14.69 -7.91 -13.81
CA VAL A 201 -15.23 -8.60 -14.98
C VAL A 201 -14.40 -8.30 -16.23
N ALA A 202 -13.98 -7.05 -16.44
CA ALA A 202 -13.30 -6.63 -17.66
C ALA A 202 -11.80 -6.95 -17.67
N VAL A 203 -11.14 -6.95 -16.51
CA VAL A 203 -9.67 -7.06 -16.43
C VAL A 203 -9.22 -8.33 -15.71
N LEU A 204 -9.80 -8.64 -14.54
CA LEU A 204 -9.26 -9.70 -13.68
C LEU A 204 -9.79 -11.10 -14.03
N GLN A 205 -11.09 -11.23 -14.29
CA GLN A 205 -11.72 -12.51 -14.63
C GLN A 205 -11.19 -13.12 -15.94
N PRO A 206 -10.91 -12.34 -17.01
CA PRO A 206 -10.30 -12.88 -18.22
C PRO A 206 -8.90 -13.47 -18.01
N LEU A 207 -8.18 -13.04 -16.97
CA LEU A 207 -6.87 -13.61 -16.62
C LEU A 207 -6.99 -15.02 -16.04
N LEU A 208 -8.16 -15.45 -15.58
CA LEU A 208 -8.37 -16.78 -15.01
C LEU A 208 -8.86 -17.83 -16.02
N ARG A 209 -8.98 -17.45 -17.31
CA ARG A 209 -9.40 -18.33 -18.40
C ARG A 209 -8.20 -18.75 -19.22
#